data_AF-A0A175DI73-F1
#
_entry.id   AF-A0A175DI73-F1
#
_cell.length_a   1.000
_cell.length_b   1.000
_cell.length_c   1.000
_cell.angle_alpha   90.00
_cell.angle_beta   90.00
_cell.angle_gamma   90.00
#
_symmetry.space_group_name_H-M   'P 1'
#
loop_
_entity.id
_entity.type
_entity.pdbx_description
1 polymer ?
#
loop_
_entity_poly.entity_id
_entity_poly.type
_entity_poly.pdbx_seq_one_letter_code
_entity_poly.pdbx_strand_id
1 'polypeptide(L)'
;MSAQSEGNYAEALQNYYEAMRLEIDPYDRSYILYNIGLIHTSNGEHTKALEYYFRALERNPFLPQAFNNMAVICHYRGEQAIQQGDSEMAEAWFAQAAEYWKQAITLTPGNYIEAQNWLTITRRFE
;
A
#
# COMPACT_ATOMS: atom_id res chain seq x y z
N MET A 1 -17.75 17.64 5.28
CA MET A 1 -17.33 16.82 4.12
C MET A 1 -16.95 15.39 4.51
N SER A 2 -16.45 15.09 5.72
CA SER A 2 -16.03 13.71 6.07
C SER A 2 -17.16 12.67 6.11
N ALA A 3 -18.35 13.01 6.60
CA ALA A 3 -19.49 12.07 6.61
C ALA A 3 -19.91 11.61 5.20
N GLN A 4 -19.77 12.46 4.18
CA GLN A 4 -20.09 12.09 2.80
C GLN A 4 -19.02 11.18 2.19
N SER A 5 -17.73 11.44 2.46
CA SER A 5 -16.66 10.53 2.03
C SER A 5 -16.74 9.19 2.75
N GLU A 6 -17.03 9.17 4.05
CA GLU A 6 -17.21 7.95 4.84
C GLU A 6 -18.38 7.11 4.30
N GLY A 7 -19.51 7.73 3.98
CA GLY A 7 -20.65 7.07 3.34
C GLY A 7 -20.30 6.46 1.98
N ASN A 8 -19.59 7.22 1.13
CA ASN A 8 -19.16 6.74 -0.18
C ASN A 8 -18.15 5.58 -0.07
N TYR A 9 -17.26 5.59 0.91
CA TYR A 9 -16.31 4.51 1.15
C TYR A 9 -17.00 3.24 1.64
N ALA A 10 -18.00 3.35 2.51
CA ALA A 10 -18.78 2.21 2.97
C ALA A 10 -19.55 1.54 1.83
N GLU A 11 -20.22 2.33 0.98
CA GLU A 11 -20.91 1.84 -0.21
C GLU A 11 -19.92 1.19 -1.21
N ALA A 12 -18.78 1.82 -1.46
CA ALA A 12 -17.74 1.27 -2.33
C ALA A 12 -17.20 -0.07 -1.81
N LEU A 13 -16.95 -0.20 -0.51
CA LEU A 13 -16.54 -1.46 0.11
C LEU A 13 -17.58 -2.56 -0.08
N GLN A 14 -18.86 -2.25 0.12
CA GLN A 14 -19.94 -3.21 -0.08
C GLN A 14 -19.95 -3.71 -1.54
N ASN A 15 -19.84 -2.80 -2.51
CA ASN A 15 -19.76 -3.16 -3.92
C ASN A 15 -18.54 -4.03 -4.25
N TYR A 16 -17.37 -3.71 -3.69
CA TYR A 16 -16.17 -4.54 -3.90
C TYR A 16 -16.27 -5.92 -3.23
N TYR A 17 -16.92 -6.05 -2.08
CA TYR A 17 -17.15 -7.36 -1.46
C TYR A 17 -18.11 -8.23 -2.27
N GLU A 18 -19.17 -7.64 -2.81
CA GLU A 18 -20.06 -8.36 -3.73
C GLU A 18 -19.32 -8.76 -5.02
N ALA A 19 -18.54 -7.85 -5.61
CA ALA A 19 -17.69 -8.14 -6.76
C ALA A 19 -16.70 -9.28 -6.48
N MET A 20 -16.05 -9.28 -5.30
CA MET A 20 -15.12 -10.34 -4.90
C MET A 20 -15.79 -11.72 -4.78
N ARG A 21 -17.08 -11.76 -4.42
CA ARG A 21 -17.86 -13.00 -4.35
C ARG A 21 -18.19 -13.55 -5.74
N LEU A 22 -18.44 -12.67 -6.71
CA LEU A 22 -18.84 -13.02 -8.07
C LEU A 22 -17.65 -13.32 -8.98
N GLU A 23 -16.58 -12.54 -8.86
CA GLU A 23 -15.37 -12.73 -9.64
C GLU A 23 -14.71 -14.03 -9.22
N ILE A 24 -14.22 -14.82 -10.18
CA ILE A 24 -13.52 -16.09 -9.95
C ILE A 24 -12.07 -16.03 -10.42
N ASP A 25 -11.77 -15.14 -11.37
CA ASP A 25 -10.45 -15.01 -11.93
C ASP A 25 -9.47 -14.44 -10.88
N PRO A 26 -8.34 -15.11 -10.62
CA PRO A 26 -7.39 -14.65 -9.62
C PRO A 26 -6.79 -13.27 -9.93
N TYR A 27 -6.57 -12.98 -11.21
CA TYR A 27 -5.96 -11.72 -11.65
C TYR A 27 -6.95 -10.57 -11.47
N ASP A 28 -8.21 -10.71 -11.87
CA ASP A 28 -9.23 -9.68 -11.65
C ASP A 28 -9.55 -9.50 -10.16
N ARG A 29 -9.59 -10.60 -9.39
CA ARG A 29 -9.69 -10.55 -7.91
C ARG A 29 -8.57 -9.73 -7.27
N SER A 30 -7.36 -9.76 -7.84
CA SER A 30 -6.24 -8.98 -7.30
C SER A 30 -6.50 -7.48 -7.32
N TYR A 31 -7.13 -6.96 -8.38
CA TYR A 31 -7.50 -5.55 -8.47
C TYR A 31 -8.64 -5.18 -7.52
N ILE A 32 -9.61 -6.08 -7.32
CA ILE A 32 -10.67 -5.89 -6.32
C ILE A 32 -10.06 -5.76 -4.92
N LEU A 33 -9.16 -6.68 -4.55
CA LEU A 33 -8.44 -6.66 -3.26
C LEU A 33 -7.60 -5.38 -3.12
N TYR A 34 -6.88 -4.99 -4.16
CA TYR A 34 -6.11 -3.74 -4.19
C TYR A 34 -7.00 -2.51 -3.96
N ASN A 35 -8.17 -2.44 -4.60
CA ASN A 35 -9.10 -1.31 -4.44
C ASN A 35 -9.73 -1.27 -3.04
N ILE A 36 -9.98 -2.42 -2.41
CA ILE A 36 -10.37 -2.48 -0.99
C ILE A 36 -9.24 -1.91 -0.11
N GLY A 37 -7.98 -2.28 -0.39
CA GLY A 37 -6.81 -1.74 0.28
C GLY A 37 -6.68 -0.22 0.15
N LEU A 38 -6.98 0.34 -1.03
CA LEU A 38 -7.02 1.79 -1.26
C LEU A 38 -8.03 2.49 -0.35
N ILE A 39 -9.25 1.96 -0.24
CA ILE A 39 -10.28 2.53 0.62
C ILE A 39 -9.84 2.52 2.10
N HIS A 40 -9.30 1.40 2.58
CA HIS A 40 -8.76 1.31 3.93
C HIS A 40 -7.59 2.29 4.14
N THR A 41 -6.77 2.53 3.12
CA THR A 41 -5.70 3.55 3.19
C THR A 41 -6.30 4.94 3.36
N SER A 42 -7.32 5.29 2.58
CA SER A 42 -8.03 6.58 2.68
C SER A 42 -8.73 6.78 4.03
N ASN A 43 -9.17 5.69 4.68
CA ASN A 43 -9.76 5.71 6.01
C ASN A 43 -8.72 5.74 7.15
N GLY A 44 -7.42 5.73 6.86
CA GLY A 44 -6.36 5.62 7.88
C GLY A 44 -6.23 4.24 8.52
N GLU A 45 -6.96 3.24 8.02
CA GLU A 45 -6.95 1.86 8.50
C GLU A 45 -5.74 1.09 7.93
N HIS A 46 -4.54 1.60 8.16
CA HIS A 46 -3.30 1.16 7.52
C HIS A 46 -3.01 -0.34 7.68
N THR A 47 -3.30 -0.92 8.86
CA THR A 47 -3.10 -2.37 9.06
C THR A 47 -3.98 -3.20 8.13
N LYS A 48 -5.27 -2.84 7.97
CA LYS A 48 -6.18 -3.54 7.04
C LYS A 48 -5.75 -3.31 5.59
N ALA A 49 -5.34 -2.08 5.26
CA ALA A 49 -4.84 -1.77 3.93
C ALA A 49 -3.66 -2.67 3.53
N LEU A 50 -2.66 -2.80 4.40
CA LEU A 50 -1.51 -3.68 4.18
C LEU A 50 -1.92 -5.15 3.96
N GLU A 51 -2.88 -5.66 4.75
CA GLU A 51 -3.39 -7.02 4.59
C GLU A 51 -4.04 -7.23 3.21
N TYR A 52 -4.87 -6.28 2.76
CA TYR A 52 -5.52 -6.37 1.46
C TYR A 52 -4.54 -6.23 0.29
N TYR A 53 -3.55 -5.34 0.40
CA TYR A 53 -2.48 -5.26 -0.60
C TYR A 53 -1.65 -6.55 -0.66
N PHE A 54 -1.33 -7.15 0.48
CA PHE A 54 -0.63 -8.44 0.50
C PHE A 54 -1.46 -9.53 -0.17
N ARG A 55 -2.75 -9.64 0.16
CA ARG A 55 -3.67 -10.59 -0.50
C ARG A 55 -3.81 -10.33 -1.99
N ALA A 56 -3.76 -9.08 -2.44
CA ALA A 56 -3.75 -8.75 -3.87
C ALA A 56 -2.48 -9.29 -4.55
N LEU A 57 -1.31 -9.07 -3.93
CA LEU A 57 -0.01 -9.51 -4.41
C LEU A 57 0.14 -11.05 -4.42
N GLU A 58 -0.47 -11.76 -3.47
CA GLU A 58 -0.53 -13.23 -3.50
C GLU A 58 -1.25 -13.78 -4.75
N ARG A 59 -2.17 -13.00 -5.32
CA ARG A 59 -2.90 -13.37 -6.55
C ARG A 59 -2.20 -12.86 -7.80
N ASN A 60 -1.66 -11.66 -7.73
CA ASN A 60 -0.96 -11.01 -8.83
C ASN A 60 0.30 -10.30 -8.29
N PRO A 61 1.48 -10.95 -8.40
CA PRO A 61 2.73 -10.35 -7.94
C PRO A 61 3.20 -9.20 -8.84
N PHE A 62 2.56 -8.96 -9.98
CA PHE A 62 2.90 -7.89 -10.93
C PHE A 62 2.03 -6.62 -10.73
N LEU A 63 1.73 -6.27 -9.48
CA LEU A 63 1.01 -5.04 -9.11
C LEU A 63 1.96 -4.01 -8.46
N PRO A 64 2.71 -3.23 -9.26
CA PRO A 64 3.62 -2.21 -8.73
C PRO A 64 2.93 -1.16 -7.86
N GLN A 65 1.65 -0.86 -8.14
CA GLN A 65 0.87 0.09 -7.35
C GLN A 65 0.60 -0.41 -5.92
N ALA A 66 0.39 -1.73 -5.73
CA ALA A 66 0.19 -2.30 -4.41
C ALA A 66 1.48 -2.17 -3.58
N PHE A 67 2.63 -2.51 -4.16
CA PHE A 67 3.94 -2.31 -3.54
C PHE A 67 4.19 -0.84 -3.18
N ASN A 68 3.93 0.09 -4.10
CA ASN A 68 4.09 1.52 -3.82
C ASN A 68 3.20 1.99 -2.64
N ASN A 69 1.94 1.58 -2.60
CA ASN A 69 1.04 1.99 -1.50
C ASN A 69 1.45 1.37 -0.15
N MET A 70 1.91 0.11 -0.15
CA MET A 70 2.48 -0.52 1.05
C MET A 70 3.72 0.23 1.52
N ALA A 71 4.60 0.64 0.60
CA ALA A 71 5.80 1.40 0.90
C ALA A 71 5.48 2.76 1.52
N VAL A 72 4.52 3.50 0.95
CA VAL A 72 4.05 4.79 1.48
C VAL A 72 3.47 4.64 2.89
N ILE A 73 2.69 3.58 3.16
CA ILE A 73 2.18 3.29 4.51
C ILE A 73 3.33 3.02 5.48
N CYS A 74 4.31 2.21 5.08
CA CYS A 74 5.47 1.90 5.92
C CYS A 74 6.28 3.18 6.20
N HIS A 75 6.54 4.00 5.18
CA HIS A 75 7.23 5.28 5.34
C HIS A 75 6.52 6.19 6.34
N TYR A 76 5.20 6.35 6.19
CA TYR A 76 4.39 7.15 7.11
C TYR A 76 4.47 6.64 8.56
N ARG A 77 4.43 5.32 8.76
CA ARG A 77 4.61 4.72 10.10
C ARG A 77 6.02 4.93 10.66
N GLY A 78 7.04 4.93 9.80
CA GLY A 78 8.40 5.29 10.17
C GLY A 78 8.50 6.74 10.67
N GLU A 79 7.88 7.69 9.96
CA GLU A 79 7.82 9.09 10.38
C GLU A 79 7.07 9.27 11.72
N GLN A 80 5.96 8.56 11.91
CA GLN A 80 5.25 8.56 13.19
C GLN A 80 6.11 8.00 14.33
N ALA A 81 6.87 6.93 14.09
CA ALA A 81 7.76 6.35 15.08
C ALA A 81 8.89 7.32 15.48
N ILE A 82 9.45 8.07 14.52
CA ILE A 82 10.40 9.16 14.82
C ILE A 82 9.75 10.23 15.73
N GLN A 83 8.52 10.64 15.43
CA GLN A 83 7.80 11.63 16.25
C GLN A 83 7.56 11.14 17.68
N GLN A 84 7.42 9.81 17.86
CA GLN A 84 7.26 9.17 19.16
C GLN A 84 8.59 8.89 19.87
N GLY A 85 9.74 9.18 19.22
CA GLY A 85 11.07 8.92 19.76
C GLY A 85 11.53 7.46 19.61
N ASP A 86 10.78 6.62 18.92
CA ASP A 86 11.11 5.21 18.69
C ASP A 86 11.91 5.05 17.39
N SER A 87 13.21 5.25 17.50
CA SER A 87 14.13 5.19 16.35
C SER A 87 14.32 3.78 15.82
N GLU A 88 14.18 2.75 16.65
CA GLU A 88 14.31 1.35 16.23
C GLU A 88 13.10 0.95 15.38
N MET A 89 11.88 1.26 15.85
CA MET A 89 10.67 1.02 15.08
C MET A 89 10.66 1.84 13.79
N ALA A 90 11.14 3.08 13.82
CA ALA A 90 11.26 3.89 12.62
C ALA A 90 12.15 3.24 11.56
N GLU A 91 13.33 2.76 11.96
CA GLU A 91 14.26 2.10 11.04
C GLU A 91 13.65 0.83 10.43
N ALA A 92 12.94 0.03 11.23
CA ALA A 92 12.24 -1.16 10.73
C ALA A 92 11.18 -0.81 9.68
N TRP A 93 10.38 0.23 9.92
CA TRP A 93 9.38 0.70 8.96
C TRP A 93 10.01 1.27 7.69
N PHE A 94 11.10 2.04 7.80
CA PHE A 94 11.81 2.56 6.63
C PHE A 94 12.48 1.46 5.81
N ALA A 95 12.99 0.40 6.44
CA ALA A 95 13.52 -0.76 5.75
C ALA A 95 12.42 -1.48 4.93
N GLN A 96 11.23 -1.66 5.52
CA GLN A 96 10.09 -2.23 4.79
C GLN A 96 9.63 -1.34 3.63
N ALA A 97 9.57 -0.02 3.85
CA ALA A 97 9.24 0.93 2.79
C ALA A 97 10.21 0.82 1.62
N ALA A 98 11.51 0.72 1.92
CA ALA A 98 12.55 0.59 0.92
C ALA A 98 12.39 -0.68 0.07
N GLU A 99 12.15 -1.82 0.72
CA GLU A 99 11.96 -3.09 0.01
C GLU A 99 10.76 -3.03 -0.95
N TYR A 100 9.61 -2.55 -0.47
CA TYR A 100 8.43 -2.44 -1.32
C TYR A 100 8.63 -1.46 -2.48
N TRP A 101 9.29 -0.32 -2.25
CA TRP A 101 9.61 0.60 -3.35
C TRP A 101 10.58 -0.02 -4.36
N LYS A 102 11.59 -0.79 -3.91
CA LYS A 102 12.46 -1.54 -4.83
C LYS A 102 11.65 -2.46 -5.72
N GLN A 103 10.74 -3.26 -5.16
CA GLN A 103 9.85 -4.15 -5.93
C GLN A 103 9.00 -3.37 -6.96
N ALA A 104 8.40 -2.25 -6.54
CA ALA A 104 7.59 -1.40 -7.43
C ALA A 104 8.42 -0.84 -8.62
N ILE A 105 9.65 -0.39 -8.35
CA ILE A 105 10.57 0.16 -9.35
C ILE A 105 11.08 -0.95 -10.29
N THR A 106 11.37 -2.15 -9.77
CA THR A 106 11.76 -3.29 -10.60
C THR A 106 10.69 -3.66 -11.61
N LEU A 107 9.42 -3.64 -11.20
CA LEU A 107 8.29 -3.94 -12.08
C LEU A 107 8.01 -2.82 -13.10
N THR A 108 8.22 -1.56 -12.73
CA THR A 108 8.02 -0.42 -13.64
C THR A 108 9.19 0.57 -13.56
N PRO A 109 10.31 0.28 -14.24
CA PRO A 109 11.45 1.18 -14.29
C PRO A 109 11.04 2.53 -14.89
N GLY A 110 11.46 3.63 -14.25
CA GLY A 110 11.10 5.00 -14.67
C GLY A 110 9.83 5.58 -14.03
N ASN A 111 9.05 4.77 -13.32
CA ASN A 111 7.99 5.25 -12.42
C ASN A 111 8.51 5.45 -10.98
N TYR A 112 7.68 6.04 -10.12
CA TYR A 112 7.97 6.25 -8.69
C TYR A 112 9.26 7.04 -8.44
N ILE A 113 9.45 8.16 -9.15
CA ILE A 113 10.64 9.01 -9.07
C ILE A 113 10.90 9.50 -7.63
N GLU A 114 9.84 9.83 -6.89
CA GLU A 114 9.95 10.24 -5.48
C GLU A 114 10.53 9.12 -4.61
N ALA A 115 10.09 7.88 -4.83
CA ALA A 115 10.62 6.71 -4.15
C ALA A 115 12.10 6.47 -4.51
N GLN A 116 12.46 6.59 -5.80
CA GLN A 116 13.85 6.47 -6.24
C GLN A 116 14.75 7.52 -5.58
N ASN A 117 14.29 8.78 -5.53
CA ASN A 117 15.01 9.87 -4.88
C ASN A 117 15.17 9.61 -3.38
N TRP A 118 14.09 9.19 -2.71
CA TRP A 118 14.14 8.87 -1.29
C TRP A 118 15.10 7.73 -0.99
N LEU A 119 15.06 6.64 -1.76
CA LEU A 119 15.98 5.51 -1.64
C LEU A 119 17.44 5.94 -1.84
N THR A 120 17.69 6.84 -2.79
CA THR A 120 19.04 7.36 -3.06
C THR A 120 19.55 8.22 -1.90
N ILE A 121 18.74 9.17 -1.43
CA ILE A 121 19.09 10.08 -0.33
C ILE A 121 19.36 9.30 0.96
N THR A 122 18.54 8.29 1.23
CA THR A 122 18.66 7.44 2.42
C THR A 122 19.69 6.31 2.28
N ARG A 123 20.36 6.19 1.12
CA ARG A 123 21.33 5.12 0.79
C ARG A 123 20.75 3.71 0.94
N ARG A 124 19.47 3.56 0.57
CA ARG A 124 18.74 2.29 0.59
C ARG A 124 18.55 1.69 -0.79
N PHE A 125 19.10 2.29 -1.84
CA PHE A 125 18.93 1.81 -3.22
C PHE A 125 19.83 0.61 -3.55
N GLU A 126 20.95 0.46 -2.84
CA GLU A 126 21.95 -0.61 -3.03
C GLU A 126 21.47 -1.98 -2.51
#